data_AF-A0AAD1UDP3-F1
#
_entry.id   AF-A0AAD1UDP3-F1
#
_cell.length_a   1.000
_cell.length_b   1.000
_cell.length_c   1.000
_cell.angle_alpha   90.00
_cell.angle_beta   90.00
_cell.angle_gamma   90.00
#
_symmetry.space_group_name_H-M   'P 1'
#
loop_
_entity.id
_entity.type
_entity.pdbx_description
1 polymer ?
#
loop_
_entity_poly.entity_id
_entity_poly.type
_entity_poly.pdbx_seq_one_letter_code
_entity_poly.pdbx_strand_id
1 'polypeptide(L)'
;METPAEGSNAPGSFDWAKKHEKEGRSDFQKYISVGYHITIIIFGFLMLLLAWLAYDSLNTYSDAIDDFQENWETIPIVDIKTSTTECPEGYESLIDREWPGTVSGCDCHQASFGYSHYKDLDTGHCSSNQTKDGCRDVHSTHKAPLDKFYGVRICGYRAGANFVQIERPFKLAGEISCPNGYKICGSGDPSHIICVNQGEQCPINDVKILMNGETPEPGYQTITLDHTLDIKLAFTSDSSGLPVVRFRLTEGQVCADPDIYMMSEGRYPYELLRNEDYHQCDKEVADGYFDTRYENIGSVNEERLLKDNGKFLFPNT
;
A
#
# COMPACT_ATOMS: atom_id res chain seq x y z
N MET A 1 2.82 13.69 -113.80
CA MET A 1 2.36 13.95 -112.42
C MET A 1 2.95 12.85 -111.57
N GLU A 2 3.94 13.23 -110.77
CA GLU A 2 4.87 12.34 -110.08
C GLU A 2 4.22 11.73 -108.83
N THR A 3 4.42 10.42 -108.67
CA THR A 3 4.04 9.61 -107.51
C THR A 3 4.86 10.01 -106.29
N PRO A 4 4.25 10.38 -105.15
CA PRO A 4 5.00 10.55 -103.90
C PRO A 4 5.29 9.18 -103.27
N ALA A 5 6.55 8.99 -102.90
CA ALA A 5 7.14 7.78 -102.36
C ALA A 5 6.59 7.41 -100.98
N GLU A 6 6.38 6.11 -100.77
CA GLU A 6 6.13 5.47 -99.48
C GLU A 6 7.26 5.80 -98.49
N GLY A 7 6.93 6.60 -97.48
CA GLY A 7 7.77 6.84 -96.33
C GLY A 7 7.80 5.60 -95.44
N SER A 8 8.97 4.96 -95.35
CA SER A 8 9.27 3.85 -94.46
C SER A 8 8.97 4.21 -93.01
N ASN A 9 7.88 3.65 -92.45
CA ASN A 9 7.61 3.69 -91.02
C ASN A 9 8.76 2.96 -90.30
N ALA A 10 9.60 3.69 -89.58
CA ALA A 10 10.67 3.13 -88.74
C ALA A 10 10.04 2.35 -87.58
N PRO A 11 10.13 1.01 -87.55
CA PRO A 11 9.60 0.21 -86.46
C PRO A 11 10.66 0.19 -85.35
N GLY A 12 10.57 1.09 -84.36
CA GLY A 12 11.53 1.03 -83.26
C GLY A 12 11.40 2.04 -82.11
N SER A 13 10.84 3.23 -82.31
CA SER A 13 10.83 4.24 -81.23
C SER A 13 9.71 4.04 -80.20
N PHE A 14 8.58 3.47 -80.60
CA PHE A 14 7.41 3.28 -79.72
C PHE A 14 7.57 2.10 -78.75
N ASP A 15 8.24 1.03 -79.19
CA ASP A 15 8.48 -0.15 -78.35
C ASP A 15 9.54 0.10 -77.27
N TRP A 16 10.50 0.99 -77.54
CA TRP A 16 11.51 1.39 -76.55
C TRP A 16 10.88 2.17 -75.37
N ALA A 17 10.01 3.13 -75.66
CA ALA A 17 9.33 3.92 -74.62
C ALA A 17 8.39 3.05 -73.75
N LYS A 18 7.61 2.16 -74.36
CA LYS A 18 6.73 1.23 -73.64
C LYS A 18 7.49 0.25 -72.75
N LYS A 19 8.68 -0.20 -73.20
CA LYS A 19 9.53 -1.09 -72.41
C LYS A 19 10.04 -0.41 -71.14
N HIS A 20 10.56 0.82 -71.25
CA HIS A 20 11.04 1.59 -70.10
C HIS A 20 9.91 2.02 -69.14
N GLU A 21 8.71 2.32 -69.66
CA GLU A 21 7.54 2.60 -68.81
C GLU A 21 7.13 1.38 -67.97
N LYS A 22 7.18 0.18 -68.57
CA LYS A 22 6.82 -1.07 -67.89
C LYS A 22 7.85 -1.48 -66.83
N GLU A 23 9.13 -1.32 -67.12
CA GLU A 23 10.22 -1.60 -66.18
C GLU A 23 10.17 -0.64 -64.98
N GLY A 24 10.01 0.68 -65.21
CA GLY A 24 9.90 1.68 -64.15
C GLY A 24 8.67 1.47 -63.24
N ARG A 25 7.52 1.07 -63.81
CA ARG A 25 6.32 0.78 -63.02
C ARG A 25 6.49 -0.46 -62.13
N SER A 26 7.23 -1.47 -62.59
CA SER A 26 7.49 -2.68 -61.80
C SER A 26 8.38 -2.40 -60.60
N ASP A 27 9.41 -1.57 -60.74
CA ASP A 27 10.32 -1.27 -59.63
C ASP A 27 9.68 -0.31 -58.62
N PHE A 28 8.91 0.67 -59.09
CA PHE A 28 8.14 1.55 -58.20
C PHE A 28 7.13 0.78 -57.33
N GLN A 29 6.43 -0.21 -57.90
CA GLN A 29 5.52 -1.08 -57.14
C GLN A 29 6.24 -1.89 -56.06
N LYS A 30 7.48 -2.36 -56.31
CA LYS A 30 8.27 -3.06 -55.30
C LYS A 30 8.63 -2.14 -54.13
N TYR A 31 9.06 -0.91 -54.40
CA TYR A 31 9.39 0.05 -53.34
C TYR A 31 8.18 0.41 -52.48
N ILE A 32 7.00 0.62 -53.09
CA ILE A 32 5.76 0.84 -52.33
C ILE A 32 5.43 -0.37 -51.46
N SER A 33 5.49 -1.58 -52.02
CA SER A 33 5.19 -2.81 -51.29
C SER A 33 6.15 -3.01 -50.11
N VAL A 34 7.46 -2.85 -50.32
CA VAL A 34 8.47 -2.96 -49.26
C VAL A 34 8.25 -1.88 -48.19
N GLY A 35 8.02 -0.63 -48.60
CA GLY A 35 7.73 0.46 -47.68
C GLY A 35 6.49 0.18 -46.82
N TYR A 36 5.40 -0.31 -47.43
CA TYR A 36 4.17 -0.69 -46.73
C TYR A 36 4.40 -1.81 -45.70
N HIS A 37 5.14 -2.86 -46.07
CA HIS A 37 5.47 -3.93 -45.13
C HIS A 37 6.34 -3.45 -43.97
N ILE A 38 7.33 -2.59 -44.22
CA ILE A 38 8.14 -1.97 -43.16
C ILE A 38 7.25 -1.15 -42.22
N THR A 39 6.33 -0.33 -42.75
CA THR A 39 5.40 0.46 -41.93
C THR A 39 4.50 -0.42 -41.07
N ILE A 40 3.95 -1.52 -41.61
CA ILE A 40 3.16 -2.48 -40.81
C ILE A 40 3.99 -3.10 -39.69
N ILE A 41 5.23 -3.50 -39.98
CA ILE A 41 6.12 -4.10 -38.98
C ILE A 41 6.40 -3.10 -37.85
N ILE A 42 6.73 -1.86 -38.19
CA ILE A 42 6.95 -0.79 -37.20
C ILE A 42 5.70 -0.56 -36.35
N PHE A 43 4.52 -0.47 -36.99
CA PHE A 43 3.26 -0.28 -36.28
C PHE A 43 2.93 -1.48 -35.36
N GLY A 44 3.20 -2.71 -35.81
CA GLY A 44 3.05 -3.92 -35.01
C GLY A 44 3.94 -3.93 -33.78
N PHE A 45 5.22 -3.56 -33.93
CA PHE A 45 6.13 -3.42 -32.79
C PHE A 45 5.70 -2.32 -31.83
N LEU A 46 5.24 -1.17 -32.34
CA LEU A 46 4.73 -0.08 -31.51
C LEU A 46 3.49 -0.52 -30.69
N MET A 47 2.54 -1.21 -31.33
CA MET A 47 1.34 -1.71 -30.64
C MET A 47 1.69 -2.77 -29.58
N LEU A 48 2.67 -3.64 -29.84
CA LEU A 48 3.14 -4.62 -28.87
C LEU A 48 3.82 -3.95 -27.67
N LEU A 49 4.64 -2.92 -27.92
CA LEU A 49 5.26 -2.13 -26.86
C LEU A 49 4.21 -1.41 -26.01
N LEU A 50 3.21 -0.77 -26.63
CA LEU A 50 2.12 -0.11 -25.90
C LEU A 50 1.28 -1.10 -25.11
N ALA A 51 0.99 -2.28 -25.67
CA ALA A 51 0.27 -3.34 -24.96
C ALA A 51 1.08 -3.86 -23.76
N TRP A 52 2.41 -3.99 -23.91
CA TRP A 52 3.30 -4.37 -22.81
C TRP A 52 3.32 -3.30 -21.70
N LEU A 53 3.46 -2.02 -22.06
CA LEU A 53 3.40 -0.92 -21.09
C LEU A 53 2.04 -0.84 -20.38
N ALA A 54 0.94 -1.04 -21.11
CA ALA A 54 -0.39 -1.07 -20.53
C ALA A 54 -0.58 -2.28 -19.60
N TYR A 55 -0.04 -3.43 -19.96
CA TYR A 55 -0.08 -4.63 -19.13
C TYR A 55 0.74 -4.46 -17.83
N ASP A 56 1.95 -3.92 -17.92
CA ASP A 56 2.80 -3.62 -16.77
C ASP A 56 2.13 -2.62 -15.81
N SER A 57 1.52 -1.57 -16.38
CA SER A 57 0.74 -0.59 -15.61
C SER A 57 -0.49 -1.22 -14.96
N LEU A 58 -1.25 -2.06 -15.68
CA LEU A 58 -2.42 -2.75 -15.13
C LEU A 58 -2.06 -3.73 -14.01
N ASN A 59 -0.94 -4.44 -14.13
CA ASN A 59 -0.44 -5.32 -13.06
C ASN A 59 -0.03 -4.53 -11.82
N THR A 60 0.52 -3.33 -11.98
CA THR A 60 0.80 -2.46 -10.82
C THR A 60 -0.49 -2.03 -10.11
N TYR A 61 -1.57 -1.82 -10.88
CA TYR A 61 -2.87 -1.48 -10.32
C TYR A 61 -3.64 -2.68 -9.78
N SER A 62 -3.33 -3.92 -10.17
CA SER A 62 -4.05 -5.09 -9.67
C SER A 62 -3.86 -5.27 -8.17
N ASP A 63 -2.64 -5.08 -7.64
CA ASP A 63 -2.37 -5.21 -6.21
C ASP A 63 -3.24 -4.25 -5.38
N ALA A 64 -3.39 -3.01 -5.86
CA ALA A 64 -4.25 -2.04 -5.21
C ALA A 64 -5.73 -2.40 -5.31
N ILE A 65 -6.20 -2.84 -6.48
CA ILE A 65 -7.60 -3.28 -6.69
C ILE A 65 -7.91 -4.48 -5.79
N ASP A 66 -6.98 -5.41 -5.68
CA ASP A 66 -7.10 -6.58 -4.80
C ASP A 66 -7.22 -6.13 -3.35
N ASP A 67 -6.40 -5.17 -2.89
CA ASP A 67 -6.55 -4.58 -1.55
C ASP A 67 -7.90 -3.89 -1.33
N PHE A 68 -8.42 -3.15 -2.33
CA PHE A 68 -9.76 -2.56 -2.25
C PHE A 68 -10.84 -3.64 -2.13
N GLN A 69 -10.74 -4.70 -2.93
CA GLN A 69 -11.68 -5.80 -2.92
C GLN A 69 -11.63 -6.53 -1.58
N GLU A 70 -10.43 -6.86 -1.09
CA GLU A 70 -10.22 -7.47 0.22
C GLU A 70 -10.79 -6.59 1.35
N ASN A 71 -10.58 -5.28 1.29
CA ASN A 71 -11.12 -4.33 2.25
C ASN A 71 -12.66 -4.35 2.27
N TRP A 72 -13.31 -4.42 1.10
CA TRP A 72 -14.77 -4.49 0.98
C TRP A 72 -15.34 -5.85 1.39
N GLU A 73 -14.58 -6.92 1.16
CA GLU A 73 -14.96 -8.28 1.56
C GLU A 73 -14.69 -8.55 3.05
N THR A 74 -13.87 -7.72 3.69
CA THR A 74 -13.56 -7.81 5.11
C THR A 74 -14.79 -7.47 5.97
N ILE A 75 -15.09 -8.34 6.93
CA ILE A 75 -16.18 -8.14 7.89
C ILE A 75 -15.82 -6.99 8.83
N PRO A 76 -16.72 -6.03 9.10
CA PRO A 76 -16.38 -4.87 9.91
C PRO A 76 -16.22 -5.19 11.40
N ILE A 77 -15.52 -4.31 12.11
CA ILE A 77 -15.28 -4.41 13.54
C ILE A 77 -16.51 -3.88 14.28
N VAL A 78 -17.07 -4.66 15.20
CA VAL A 78 -18.26 -4.28 15.99
C VAL A 78 -17.96 -4.07 17.48
N ASP A 79 -16.82 -4.54 17.96
CA ASP A 79 -16.36 -4.36 19.34
C ASP A 79 -14.82 -4.32 19.42
N ILE A 80 -14.29 -3.58 20.39
CA ILE A 80 -12.85 -3.44 20.64
C ILE A 80 -12.56 -3.67 22.13
N LYS A 81 -11.57 -4.50 22.41
CA LYS A 81 -11.07 -4.81 23.76
C LYS A 81 -9.55 -4.66 23.82
N THR A 82 -9.00 -4.61 25.03
CA THR A 82 -7.55 -4.68 25.24
C THR A 82 -7.16 -5.97 25.96
N SER A 83 -5.93 -6.43 25.72
CA SER A 83 -5.31 -7.53 26.47
C SER A 83 -3.81 -7.29 26.65
N THR A 84 -3.23 -7.72 27.77
CA THR A 84 -1.77 -7.67 27.99
C THR A 84 -1.05 -8.91 27.47
N THR A 85 -1.82 -9.98 27.23
CA THR A 85 -1.37 -11.26 26.71
C THR A 85 -2.06 -11.47 25.37
N GLU A 86 -2.86 -12.52 25.18
CA GLU A 86 -3.54 -12.83 23.91
C GLU A 86 -4.92 -12.18 23.82
N CYS A 87 -5.41 -11.99 22.59
CA CYS A 87 -6.77 -11.51 22.40
C CYS A 87 -7.78 -12.56 22.93
N PRO A 88 -8.90 -12.13 23.53
CA PRO A 88 -9.94 -13.05 24.01
C PRO A 88 -10.46 -13.94 22.88
N GLU A 89 -11.07 -15.09 23.24
CA GLU A 89 -11.68 -15.99 22.26
C GLU A 89 -12.68 -15.24 21.36
N GLY A 90 -12.52 -15.42 20.03
CA GLY A 90 -13.31 -14.74 19.00
C GLY A 90 -12.78 -13.36 18.60
N TYR A 91 -11.82 -12.79 19.32
CA TYR A 91 -11.18 -11.51 18.97
C TYR A 91 -9.83 -11.76 18.31
N GLU A 92 -9.45 -10.88 17.40
CA GLU A 92 -8.14 -10.87 16.74
C GLU A 92 -7.36 -9.59 17.07
N SER A 93 -6.03 -9.63 16.92
CA SER A 93 -5.22 -8.40 17.02
C SER A 93 -5.56 -7.48 15.87
N LEU A 94 -5.86 -6.21 16.17
CA LEU A 94 -6.11 -5.20 15.13
C LEU A 94 -4.82 -4.62 14.57
N ILE A 95 -3.71 -4.73 15.30
CA ILE A 95 -2.40 -4.28 14.82
C ILE A 95 -1.68 -5.47 14.19
N ASP A 96 -1.32 -5.31 12.92
CA ASP A 96 -0.75 -6.31 12.02
C ASP A 96 0.64 -5.89 11.50
N ARG A 97 1.47 -5.32 12.37
CA ARG A 97 2.85 -4.96 12.01
C ARG A 97 3.84 -6.01 12.52
N GLU A 98 4.80 -6.37 11.67
CA GLU A 98 5.96 -7.16 12.09
C GLU A 98 7.20 -6.26 12.23
N TRP A 99 7.99 -6.53 13.26
CA TRP A 99 9.37 -6.11 13.36
C TRP A 99 10.20 -7.01 12.44
N PRO A 100 10.99 -6.46 11.49
CA PRO A 100 11.75 -7.26 10.53
C PRO A 100 12.95 -8.00 11.16
N GLY A 101 13.26 -7.73 12.42
CA GLY A 101 14.43 -8.31 13.08
C GLY A 101 15.71 -7.56 12.71
N THR A 102 16.82 -8.06 13.27
CA THR A 102 18.16 -7.48 13.05
C THR A 102 19.13 -8.55 12.56
N VAL A 103 20.18 -8.11 11.87
CA VAL A 103 21.39 -8.92 11.63
C VAL A 103 22.34 -8.80 12.82
N SER A 104 23.34 -9.69 12.89
CA SER A 104 24.41 -9.57 13.89
C SER A 104 25.26 -8.33 13.60
N GLY A 105 25.71 -7.65 14.64
CA GLY A 105 26.51 -6.43 14.54
C GLY A 105 27.55 -6.26 15.63
N CYS A 106 28.31 -5.19 15.54
CA CYS A 106 29.24 -4.72 16.56
C CYS A 106 28.84 -3.31 16.99
N ASP A 107 28.49 -3.13 18.26
CA ASP A 107 28.19 -1.83 18.86
C ASP A 107 29.42 -1.27 19.56
N CYS A 108 29.95 -0.19 18.99
CA CYS A 108 31.13 0.50 19.52
C CYS A 108 30.83 1.90 20.09
N HIS A 109 29.57 2.27 20.33
CA HIS A 109 29.22 3.62 20.82
C HIS A 109 29.85 3.95 22.18
N GLN A 110 30.13 2.93 23.00
CA GLN A 110 30.79 3.06 24.30
C GLN A 110 32.31 2.84 24.27
N ALA A 111 32.91 2.65 23.09
CA ALA A 111 34.34 2.38 22.99
C ALA A 111 35.20 3.56 23.44
N SER A 112 36.34 3.26 24.07
CA SER A 112 37.24 4.27 24.61
C SER A 112 37.95 5.07 23.49
N PHE A 113 38.09 6.39 23.68
CA PHE A 113 38.47 7.45 22.73
C PHE A 113 39.78 7.28 21.90
N GLY A 114 40.46 6.14 21.92
CA GLY A 114 41.71 5.92 21.19
C GLY A 114 41.57 5.77 19.68
N TYR A 115 40.40 5.33 19.18
CA TYR A 115 40.12 5.16 17.77
C TYR A 115 38.76 5.77 17.42
N SER A 116 38.75 7.02 16.98
CA SER A 116 37.55 7.76 16.58
C SER A 116 36.82 7.18 15.35
N HIS A 117 37.33 6.11 14.76
CA HIS A 117 36.77 5.46 13.57
C HIS A 117 35.75 4.36 13.88
N TYR A 118 35.56 4.01 15.16
CA TYR A 118 34.61 2.98 15.58
C TYR A 118 33.49 3.57 16.45
N LYS A 119 32.99 4.78 16.20
CA LYS A 119 31.81 5.29 16.95
C LYS A 119 30.50 4.89 16.31
N ASP A 120 30.54 3.85 15.50
CA ASP A 120 29.45 3.42 14.66
C ASP A 120 29.00 2.02 15.05
N LEU A 121 27.82 1.68 14.54
CA LEU A 121 27.27 0.34 14.57
C LEU A 121 27.70 -0.33 13.26
N ASP A 122 28.41 -1.45 13.33
CA ASP A 122 28.86 -2.16 12.12
C ASP A 122 28.12 -3.50 12.00
N THR A 123 27.84 -3.95 10.78
CA THR A 123 27.36 -5.32 10.54
C THR A 123 28.48 -6.34 10.77
N GLY A 124 28.12 -7.53 11.25
CA GLY A 124 29.08 -8.61 11.54
C GLY A 124 29.50 -8.69 13.01
N HIS A 125 30.59 -9.40 13.29
CA HIS A 125 31.08 -9.60 14.66
C HIS A 125 32.13 -8.57 15.03
N CYS A 126 32.20 -8.21 16.31
CA CYS A 126 33.29 -7.41 16.82
C CYS A 126 34.63 -8.16 16.68
N SER A 127 35.62 -7.48 16.10
CA SER A 127 36.99 -7.97 16.13
C SER A 127 37.54 -7.97 17.57
N SER A 128 38.56 -8.79 17.84
CA SER A 128 39.18 -8.83 19.17
C SER A 128 39.79 -7.48 19.60
N ASN A 129 40.13 -6.60 18.66
CA ASN A 129 40.61 -5.25 18.99
C ASN A 129 39.43 -4.35 19.39
N GLN A 130 38.34 -4.36 18.62
CA GLN A 130 37.10 -3.65 18.96
C GLN A 130 36.58 -4.04 20.35
N THR A 131 36.51 -5.33 20.66
CA THR A 131 36.07 -5.79 21.99
C THR A 131 37.00 -5.33 23.11
N LYS A 132 38.33 -5.31 22.88
CA LYS A 132 39.31 -4.77 23.86
C LYS A 132 39.13 -3.28 24.10
N ASP A 133 38.67 -2.55 23.08
CA ASP A 133 38.41 -1.11 23.14
C ASP A 133 37.02 -0.77 23.72
N GLY A 134 36.20 -1.79 24.03
CA GLY A 134 34.92 -1.65 24.71
C GLY A 134 33.69 -1.88 23.83
N CYS A 135 33.87 -2.26 22.56
CA CYS A 135 32.76 -2.65 21.71
C CYS A 135 32.11 -3.97 22.15
N ARG A 136 30.84 -4.17 21.80
CA ARG A 136 30.05 -5.34 22.16
C ARG A 136 29.40 -5.96 20.93
N ASP A 137 29.49 -7.28 20.81
CA ASP A 137 28.72 -8.01 19.80
C ASP A 137 27.22 -7.85 20.07
N VAL A 138 26.48 -7.53 19.01
CA VAL A 138 25.02 -7.48 18.95
C VAL A 138 24.53 -8.73 18.24
N HIS A 139 23.72 -9.53 18.91
CA HIS A 139 23.13 -10.71 18.31
C HIS A 139 21.97 -10.35 17.37
N SER A 140 21.86 -11.09 16.27
CA SER A 140 20.71 -10.97 15.35
C SER A 140 19.41 -11.31 16.06
N THR A 141 18.36 -10.56 15.78
CA THR A 141 16.99 -10.86 16.23
C THR A 141 16.13 -11.35 15.06
N HIS A 142 15.22 -12.28 15.33
CA HIS A 142 14.27 -12.76 14.33
C HIS A 142 13.11 -11.78 14.13
N LYS A 143 12.40 -11.93 13.00
CA LYS A 143 11.11 -11.27 12.78
C LYS A 143 10.16 -11.59 13.93
N ALA A 144 9.37 -10.60 14.37
CA ALA A 144 8.44 -10.76 15.48
C ALA A 144 7.29 -9.76 15.38
N PRO A 145 6.10 -10.07 15.89
CA PRO A 145 4.97 -9.14 15.85
C PRO A 145 5.23 -7.90 16.74
N LEU A 146 4.76 -6.74 16.26
CA LEU A 146 4.65 -5.46 16.97
C LEU A 146 3.17 -5.21 17.28
N ASP A 147 2.57 -6.11 18.06
CA ASP A 147 1.12 -6.16 18.31
C ASP A 147 0.68 -5.40 19.58
N LYS A 148 1.63 -4.85 20.35
CA LYS A 148 1.36 -4.03 21.53
C LYS A 148 1.51 -2.54 21.22
N PHE A 149 0.51 -1.77 21.62
CA PHE A 149 0.45 -0.33 21.53
C PHE A 149 0.12 0.24 22.91
N TYR A 150 1.00 1.08 23.47
CA TYR A 150 0.92 1.50 24.86
C TYR A 150 0.91 0.32 25.87
N GLY A 151 1.68 -0.73 25.56
CA GLY A 151 1.85 -1.91 26.42
C GLY A 151 0.70 -2.93 26.37
N VAL A 152 -0.36 -2.67 25.62
CA VAL A 152 -1.52 -3.58 25.46
C VAL A 152 -1.74 -3.94 23.99
N ARG A 153 -2.28 -5.13 23.73
CA ARG A 153 -2.81 -5.52 22.43
C ARG A 153 -4.22 -4.96 22.28
N ILE A 154 -4.49 -4.34 21.13
CA ILE A 154 -5.82 -3.88 20.76
C ILE A 154 -6.48 -5.00 19.96
N CYS A 155 -7.58 -5.51 20.47
CA CYS A 155 -8.25 -6.69 19.96
C CYS A 155 -9.63 -6.31 19.42
N GLY A 156 -9.99 -6.76 18.23
CA GLY A 156 -11.28 -6.47 17.60
C GLY A 156 -12.11 -7.73 17.41
N TYR A 157 -13.43 -7.58 17.56
CA TYR A 157 -14.40 -8.60 17.19
C TYR A 157 -15.10 -8.18 15.91
N ARG A 158 -15.11 -9.07 14.91
CA ARG A 158 -15.74 -8.84 13.62
C ARG A 158 -17.05 -9.62 13.53
N ALA A 159 -18.10 -8.95 13.07
CA ALA A 159 -19.40 -9.59 12.86
C ALA A 159 -20.25 -8.83 11.83
N GLY A 160 -21.32 -9.47 11.39
CA GLY A 160 -22.27 -8.91 10.42
C GLY A 160 -21.85 -9.18 8.97
N ALA A 161 -22.50 -8.46 8.05
CA ALA A 161 -22.19 -8.52 6.62
C ALA A 161 -21.00 -7.60 6.29
N ASN A 162 -20.18 -8.01 5.33
CA ASN A 162 -19.15 -7.15 4.75
C ASN A 162 -19.77 -6.08 3.82
N PHE A 163 -18.95 -5.15 3.34
CA PHE A 163 -19.44 -4.00 2.56
C PHE A 163 -20.12 -4.40 1.24
N VAL A 164 -19.73 -5.55 0.66
CA VAL A 164 -20.31 -6.10 -0.58
C VAL A 164 -21.73 -6.63 -0.34
N GLN A 165 -21.97 -7.23 0.82
CA GLN A 165 -23.23 -7.93 1.14
C GLN A 165 -24.18 -7.11 2.01
N ILE A 166 -23.73 -5.98 2.56
CA ILE A 166 -24.53 -5.21 3.51
C ILE A 166 -25.72 -4.51 2.85
N GLU A 167 -26.85 -4.56 3.55
CA GLU A 167 -28.06 -3.86 3.12
C GLU A 167 -27.89 -2.35 3.24
N ARG A 168 -28.40 -1.62 2.25
CA ARG A 168 -28.31 -0.15 2.19
C ARG A 168 -29.65 0.48 2.55
N PRO A 169 -29.63 1.64 3.22
CA PRO A 169 -30.86 2.35 3.51
C PRO A 169 -31.49 2.86 2.22
N PHE A 170 -32.81 3.04 2.25
CA PHE A 170 -33.56 3.72 1.21
C PHE A 170 -34.26 4.94 1.79
N LYS A 171 -34.59 5.90 0.92
CA LYS A 171 -35.37 7.08 1.32
C LYS A 171 -36.85 6.81 1.08
N LEU A 172 -37.67 6.91 2.13
CA LEU A 172 -39.12 6.82 2.06
C LEU A 172 -39.73 8.12 2.61
N ALA A 173 -40.46 8.85 1.79
CA ALA A 173 -41.05 10.15 2.15
C ALA A 173 -40.04 11.21 2.70
N GLY A 174 -38.77 11.11 2.31
CA GLY A 174 -37.70 12.01 2.76
C GLY A 174 -36.96 11.54 4.01
N GLU A 175 -37.41 10.46 4.65
CA GLU A 175 -36.74 9.86 5.80
C GLU A 175 -35.90 8.65 5.37
N ILE A 176 -34.72 8.50 5.99
CA ILE A 176 -33.83 7.36 5.77
C ILE A 176 -34.39 6.18 6.57
N SER A 177 -34.62 5.04 5.91
CA SER A 177 -35.15 3.84 6.52
C SER A 177 -34.43 2.58 6.03
N CYS A 178 -34.43 1.54 6.85
CA CYS A 178 -33.90 0.23 6.52
C CYS A 178 -35.03 -0.74 6.17
N PRO A 179 -34.74 -1.83 5.42
CA PRO A 179 -35.71 -2.89 5.17
C PRO A 179 -36.28 -3.49 6.46
N ASN A 180 -37.45 -4.12 6.38
CA ASN A 180 -38.07 -4.77 7.53
C ASN A 180 -37.13 -5.84 8.13
N GLY A 181 -36.93 -5.80 9.46
CA GLY A 181 -36.01 -6.70 10.16
C GLY A 181 -34.60 -6.12 10.36
N TYR A 182 -34.32 -4.96 9.78
CA TYR A 182 -33.04 -4.25 9.91
C TYR A 182 -33.18 -3.00 10.78
N LYS A 183 -32.04 -2.50 11.25
CA LYS A 183 -31.89 -1.21 11.94
C LYS A 183 -30.77 -0.40 11.30
N ILE A 184 -30.87 0.91 11.47
CA ILE A 184 -29.89 1.90 11.00
C ILE A 184 -28.64 1.85 11.90
N CYS A 185 -27.46 1.87 11.30
CA CYS A 185 -26.18 2.10 11.97
C CYS A 185 -25.40 3.20 11.24
N GLY A 186 -24.73 4.06 12.01
CA GLY A 186 -24.11 5.28 11.53
C GLY A 186 -25.09 6.46 11.41
N SER A 187 -24.53 7.64 11.14
CA SER A 187 -25.25 8.91 11.04
C SER A 187 -24.76 9.75 9.86
N GLY A 188 -25.44 10.87 9.57
CA GLY A 188 -25.00 11.79 8.51
C GLY A 188 -25.43 11.40 7.09
N ASP A 189 -24.45 11.26 6.18
CA ASP A 189 -24.70 11.02 4.76
C ASP A 189 -25.33 9.63 4.55
N PRO A 190 -26.38 9.49 3.71
CA PRO A 190 -26.96 8.18 3.37
C PRO A 190 -25.95 7.14 2.88
N SER A 191 -24.82 7.54 2.31
CA SER A 191 -23.74 6.65 1.85
C SER A 191 -22.92 6.05 3.01
N HIS A 192 -22.93 6.68 4.19
CA HIS A 192 -22.23 6.22 5.39
C HIS A 192 -23.15 5.42 6.33
N ILE A 193 -24.46 5.47 6.09
CA ILE A 193 -25.45 4.71 6.83
C ILE A 193 -25.59 3.32 6.22
N ILE A 194 -25.63 2.30 7.08
CA ILE A 194 -25.82 0.90 6.71
C ILE A 194 -26.97 0.29 7.50
N CYS A 195 -27.55 -0.78 6.96
CA CYS A 195 -28.62 -1.53 7.59
C CYS A 195 -28.10 -2.88 8.08
N VAL A 196 -28.19 -3.14 9.38
CA VAL A 196 -27.84 -4.43 9.99
C VAL A 196 -29.06 -5.09 10.60
N ASN A 197 -29.05 -6.40 10.84
CA ASN A 197 -30.21 -7.07 11.44
C ASN A 197 -30.49 -6.50 12.85
N GLN A 198 -31.76 -6.45 13.27
CA GLN A 198 -32.14 -5.83 14.55
C GLN A 198 -31.37 -6.38 15.78
N GLY A 199 -31.01 -7.66 15.75
CA GLY A 199 -30.25 -8.33 16.82
C GLY A 199 -28.73 -8.21 16.73
N GLU A 200 -28.17 -7.69 15.65
CA GLU A 200 -26.72 -7.57 15.44
C GLU A 200 -26.16 -6.28 16.05
N GLN A 201 -24.87 -6.24 16.34
CA GLN A 201 -24.20 -5.01 16.76
C GLN A 201 -23.93 -4.12 15.54
N CYS A 202 -24.02 -2.80 15.73
CA CYS A 202 -23.62 -1.86 14.70
C CYS A 202 -22.09 -1.85 14.55
N PRO A 203 -21.57 -1.85 13.32
CA PRO A 203 -20.15 -1.62 13.07
C PRO A 203 -19.64 -0.32 13.68
N ILE A 204 -18.43 -0.38 14.23
CA ILE A 204 -17.68 0.79 14.66
C ILE A 204 -17.31 1.59 13.42
N ASN A 205 -17.55 2.89 13.46
CA ASN A 205 -17.35 3.78 12.31
C ASN A 205 -16.60 5.08 12.66
N ASP A 206 -16.12 5.22 13.89
CA ASP A 206 -15.12 6.22 14.28
C ASP A 206 -14.33 5.72 15.48
N VAL A 207 -13.03 5.98 15.47
CA VAL A 207 -12.05 5.56 16.47
C VAL A 207 -11.04 6.67 16.66
N LYS A 208 -10.76 7.03 17.91
CA LYS A 208 -9.84 8.13 18.27
C LYS A 208 -8.97 7.73 19.45
N ILE A 209 -7.73 8.20 19.49
CA ILE A 209 -6.90 8.16 20.69
C ILE A 209 -7.06 9.47 21.44
N LEU A 210 -7.52 9.37 22.69
CA LEU A 210 -7.64 10.48 23.62
C LEU A 210 -6.42 10.50 24.53
N MET A 211 -5.82 11.66 24.72
CA MET A 211 -4.63 11.84 25.55
C MET A 211 -4.85 12.89 26.65
N ASN A 212 -4.04 12.83 27.71
CA ASN A 212 -3.98 13.89 28.73
C ASN A 212 -5.34 14.26 29.38
N GLY A 213 -6.20 13.26 29.59
CA GLY A 213 -7.50 13.47 30.23
C GLY A 213 -8.58 14.10 29.35
N GLU A 214 -8.39 14.11 28.03
CA GLU A 214 -9.45 14.38 27.07
C GLU A 214 -10.69 13.51 27.37
N THR A 215 -11.85 14.14 27.34
CA THR A 215 -13.14 13.46 27.57
C THR A 215 -13.74 13.03 26.24
N PRO A 216 -14.21 11.79 26.10
CA PRO A 216 -14.89 11.34 24.89
C PRO A 216 -16.16 12.15 24.65
N GLU A 217 -16.52 12.32 23.38
CA GLU A 217 -17.82 12.87 22.98
C GLU A 217 -18.96 11.93 23.43
N PRO A 218 -20.18 12.46 23.63
CA PRO A 218 -21.34 11.62 23.94
C PRO A 218 -21.55 10.51 22.89
N GLY A 219 -21.77 9.28 23.35
CA GLY A 219 -21.98 8.11 22.49
C GLY A 219 -20.72 7.28 22.24
N TYR A 220 -19.54 7.79 22.58
CA TYR A 220 -18.31 7.01 22.50
C TYR A 220 -18.16 6.06 23.70
N GLN A 221 -17.74 4.84 23.40
CA GLN A 221 -17.19 3.91 24.38
C GLN A 221 -15.69 4.18 24.52
N THR A 222 -15.12 3.90 25.70
CA THR A 222 -13.68 4.10 25.93
C THR A 222 -13.04 2.88 26.57
N ILE A 223 -11.80 2.61 26.18
CA ILE A 223 -10.91 1.61 26.79
C ILE A 223 -9.58 2.31 27.14
N THR A 224 -9.07 2.05 28.33
CA THR A 224 -7.76 2.60 28.73
C THR A 224 -6.64 1.80 28.08
N LEU A 225 -5.74 2.50 27.39
CA LEU A 225 -4.52 1.93 26.83
C LEU A 225 -3.36 2.06 27.83
N ASP A 226 -3.22 3.24 28.47
CA ASP A 226 -2.20 3.50 29.48
C ASP A 226 -2.78 4.29 30.66
N HIS A 227 -2.75 3.70 31.85
CA HIS A 227 -3.26 4.34 33.08
C HIS A 227 -2.37 5.48 33.61
N THR A 228 -1.06 5.42 33.37
CA THR A 228 -0.09 6.40 33.87
C THR A 228 -0.18 7.70 33.10
N LEU A 229 -0.41 7.61 31.79
CA LEU A 229 -0.49 8.76 30.90
C LEU A 229 -1.93 9.17 30.56
N ASP A 230 -2.90 8.47 31.13
CA ASP A 230 -4.34 8.64 30.86
C ASP A 230 -4.67 8.63 29.35
N ILE A 231 -4.13 7.61 28.66
CA ILE A 231 -4.36 7.42 27.22
C ILE A 231 -5.49 6.42 27.05
N LYS A 232 -6.50 6.80 26.27
CA LYS A 232 -7.70 6.00 26.01
C LYS A 232 -7.92 5.87 24.52
N LEU A 233 -8.43 4.72 24.10
CA LEU A 233 -9.02 4.55 22.78
C LEU A 233 -10.53 4.74 22.94
N ALA A 234 -11.09 5.70 22.20
CA ALA A 234 -12.51 5.97 22.14
C ALA A 234 -13.07 5.49 20.80
N PHE A 235 -14.22 4.84 20.80
CA PHE A 235 -14.86 4.36 19.57
C PHE A 235 -16.39 4.45 19.64
N THR A 236 -17.03 4.59 18.47
CA THR A 236 -18.49 4.63 18.35
C THR A 236 -18.97 3.96 17.05
N SER A 237 -20.26 3.60 17.03
CA SER A 237 -20.98 3.10 15.86
C SER A 237 -22.04 4.10 15.35
N ASP A 238 -22.01 5.33 15.85
CA ASP A 238 -23.01 6.39 15.57
C ASP A 238 -22.35 7.69 15.06
N SER A 239 -21.21 7.58 14.38
CA SER A 239 -20.57 8.71 13.71
C SER A 239 -21.02 8.82 12.24
N SER A 240 -20.53 9.86 11.55
CA SER A 240 -20.68 10.00 10.10
C SER A 240 -19.57 9.32 9.29
N GLY A 241 -18.80 8.40 9.86
CA GLY A 241 -17.76 7.65 9.15
C GLY A 241 -18.29 6.35 8.53
N LEU A 242 -17.50 5.76 7.65
CA LEU A 242 -17.71 4.40 7.15
C LEU A 242 -17.27 3.37 8.21
N PRO A 243 -17.82 2.14 8.19
CA PRO A 243 -17.36 1.06 9.07
C PRO A 243 -15.85 0.84 9.01
N VAL A 244 -15.21 0.77 10.17
CA VAL A 244 -13.78 0.49 10.30
C VAL A 244 -13.54 -1.00 10.10
N VAL A 245 -12.70 -1.31 9.12
CA VAL A 245 -12.34 -2.70 8.78
C VAL A 245 -10.87 -3.02 9.01
N ARG A 246 -9.98 -2.03 9.15
CA ARG A 246 -8.54 -2.28 9.32
C ARG A 246 -7.88 -1.18 10.14
N PHE A 247 -6.89 -1.57 10.93
CA PHE A 247 -5.95 -0.67 11.61
C PHE A 247 -4.58 -0.95 11.02
N ARG A 248 -3.73 0.07 10.94
CA ARG A 248 -2.37 -0.09 10.45
C ARG A 248 -1.40 0.73 11.28
N LEU A 249 -0.25 0.15 11.58
CA LEU A 249 0.84 0.82 12.27
C LEU A 249 1.97 1.11 11.26
N THR A 250 2.25 2.40 11.03
CA THR A 250 3.28 2.89 10.10
C THR A 250 4.15 3.95 10.77
N GLU A 251 5.34 4.24 10.23
CA GLU A 251 6.20 5.33 10.72
C GLU A 251 5.88 6.68 10.05
N GLY A 252 5.11 6.65 8.97
CA GLY A 252 4.63 7.81 8.22
C GLY A 252 3.21 7.57 7.71
N GLN A 253 2.92 8.07 6.52
CA GLN A 253 1.65 7.80 5.85
C GLN A 253 1.58 6.34 5.38
N VAL A 254 0.37 5.83 5.21
CA VAL A 254 0.15 4.49 4.66
C VAL A 254 0.41 4.54 3.16
N CYS A 255 1.30 3.69 2.65
CA CYS A 255 1.53 3.57 1.22
C CYS A 255 0.27 3.02 0.52
N ALA A 256 0.06 3.39 -0.73
CA ALA A 256 -1.02 2.83 -1.54
C ALA A 256 -0.85 1.33 -1.81
N ASP A 257 0.40 0.86 -1.86
CA ASP A 257 0.73 -0.57 -1.83
C ASP A 257 0.63 -1.09 -0.39
N PRO A 258 -0.25 -2.07 -0.11
CA PRO A 258 -0.41 -2.62 1.24
C PRO A 258 0.84 -3.33 1.77
N ASP A 259 1.75 -3.81 0.92
CA ASP A 259 2.93 -4.56 1.33
C ASP A 259 4.12 -3.65 1.70
N ILE A 260 4.04 -2.35 1.37
CA ILE A 260 5.11 -1.39 1.63
C ILE A 260 4.85 -0.60 2.92
N TYR A 261 5.82 -0.60 3.83
CA TYR A 261 5.82 0.24 5.02
C TYR A 261 6.72 1.46 4.83
N MET A 262 6.10 2.65 4.86
CA MET A 262 6.82 3.91 4.78
C MET A 262 7.72 4.11 6.01
N MET A 263 8.95 4.54 5.75
CA MET A 263 9.84 5.11 6.77
C MET A 263 9.58 6.61 6.95
N SER A 264 9.69 7.13 8.18
CA SER A 264 9.57 8.58 8.41
C SER A 264 10.54 9.39 7.55
N GLU A 265 10.12 10.57 7.08
CA GLU A 265 10.95 11.42 6.23
C GLU A 265 12.28 11.80 6.90
N GLY A 266 13.37 11.72 6.14
CA GLY A 266 14.72 12.05 6.63
C GLY A 266 15.37 10.97 7.49
N ARG A 267 14.69 9.85 7.73
CA ARG A 267 15.23 8.70 8.44
C ARG A 267 15.90 7.74 7.45
N TYR A 268 16.94 7.06 7.92
CA TYR A 268 17.58 5.94 7.23
C TYR A 268 17.32 4.64 8.01
N PRO A 269 17.26 3.47 7.33
CA PRO A 269 17.19 2.19 8.01
C PRO A 269 18.33 2.08 9.03
N TYR A 270 18.08 1.46 10.18
CA TYR A 270 19.18 1.16 11.09
C TYR A 270 20.16 0.21 10.43
N GLU A 271 21.46 0.40 10.66
CA GLU A 271 22.52 -0.40 10.03
C GLU A 271 22.32 -1.91 10.24
N LEU A 272 21.81 -2.31 11.42
CA LEU A 272 21.55 -3.72 11.74
C LEU A 272 20.14 -4.17 11.41
N LEU A 273 19.25 -3.30 10.91
CA LEU A 273 17.90 -3.69 10.53
C LEU A 273 17.97 -4.59 9.30
N ARG A 274 17.14 -5.64 9.24
CA ARG A 274 17.02 -6.41 8.01
C ARG A 274 16.37 -5.53 6.94
N ASN A 275 17.13 -5.23 5.89
CA ASN A 275 16.81 -4.25 4.87
C ASN A 275 15.73 -4.71 3.86
N GLU A 276 14.96 -5.74 4.19
CA GLU A 276 14.06 -6.39 3.24
C GLU A 276 12.70 -5.68 3.10
N ASP A 277 12.31 -4.84 4.06
CA ASP A 277 10.92 -4.39 4.19
C ASP A 277 10.75 -2.84 4.22
N TYR A 278 11.82 -2.07 4.01
CA TYR A 278 11.77 -0.61 4.09
C TYR A 278 12.04 0.05 2.74
N HIS A 279 10.95 0.47 2.09
CA HIS A 279 10.98 1.22 0.85
C HIS A 279 10.29 2.57 1.05
N GLN A 280 10.70 3.57 0.26
CA GLN A 280 9.83 4.73 0.04
C GLN A 280 8.57 4.23 -0.67
N CYS A 281 7.41 4.82 -0.42
CA CYS A 281 6.23 4.53 -1.25
C CYS A 281 6.58 4.98 -2.68
N ASP A 282 6.92 4.02 -3.54
CA ASP A 282 7.50 4.25 -4.87
C ASP A 282 6.53 3.85 -5.99
N LYS A 283 5.47 3.13 -5.64
CA LYS A 283 4.35 2.83 -6.54
C LYS A 283 3.25 3.89 -6.40
N GLU A 284 2.96 4.56 -7.50
CA GLU A 284 1.84 5.50 -7.60
C GLU A 284 0.58 4.73 -8.00
N VAL A 285 -0.46 4.83 -7.17
CA VAL A 285 -1.77 4.21 -7.41
C VAL A 285 -2.83 5.31 -7.53
N ALA A 286 -3.52 5.36 -8.67
CA ALA A 286 -4.51 6.36 -9.04
C ALA A 286 -4.01 7.82 -8.88
N ASP A 287 -4.18 8.39 -7.68
CA ASP A 287 -3.97 9.80 -7.37
C ASP A 287 -2.77 10.06 -6.44
N GLY A 288 -1.96 9.05 -6.11
CA GLY A 288 -0.72 9.26 -5.37
C GLY A 288 -0.02 8.01 -4.84
N TYR A 289 1.02 8.25 -4.04
CA TYR A 289 1.84 7.20 -3.40
C TYR A 289 1.28 6.74 -2.05
N PHE A 290 0.31 7.48 -1.51
CA PHE A 290 -0.27 7.27 -0.19
C PHE A 290 -1.75 6.92 -0.28
N ASP A 291 -2.17 6.03 0.61
CA ASP A 291 -3.56 5.64 0.73
C ASP A 291 -4.35 6.67 1.55
N THR A 292 -5.20 7.43 0.88
CA THR A 292 -6.03 8.48 1.48
C THR A 292 -7.23 7.93 2.26
N ARG A 293 -7.48 6.62 2.23
CA ARG A 293 -8.54 5.98 3.01
C ARG A 293 -8.21 5.88 4.51
N TYR A 294 -6.93 5.93 4.87
CA TYR A 294 -6.51 5.85 6.27
C TYR A 294 -6.51 7.22 6.93
N GLU A 295 -7.01 7.26 8.16
CA GLU A 295 -6.91 8.41 9.04
C GLU A 295 -5.91 8.13 10.17
N ASN A 296 -5.11 9.14 10.52
CA ASN A 296 -4.23 9.05 11.68
C ASN A 296 -5.06 9.26 12.95
N ILE A 297 -5.26 8.19 13.71
CA ILE A 297 -6.01 8.24 14.98
C ILE A 297 -5.12 8.45 16.21
N GLY A 298 -3.80 8.33 16.05
CA GLY A 298 -2.82 8.43 17.14
C GLY A 298 -1.40 8.08 16.71
N SER A 299 -0.43 8.43 17.55
CA SER A 299 0.99 8.15 17.30
C SER A 299 1.70 7.73 18.58
N VAL A 300 2.76 6.95 18.43
CA VAL A 300 3.65 6.54 19.52
C VAL A 300 5.09 6.68 19.05
N ASN A 301 6.00 7.04 19.94
CA ASN A 301 7.42 7.02 19.60
C ASN A 301 7.91 5.57 19.45
N GLU A 302 8.90 5.37 18.58
CA GLU A 302 9.40 4.04 18.28
C GLU A 302 10.06 3.36 19.50
N GLU A 303 10.83 4.11 20.29
CA GLU A 303 11.49 3.57 21.49
C GLU A 303 10.48 2.90 22.42
N ARG A 304 9.35 3.56 22.64
CA ARG A 304 8.25 3.03 23.43
C ARG A 304 7.56 1.87 22.74
N LEU A 305 7.25 1.97 21.45
CA LEU A 305 6.62 0.88 20.71
C LEU A 305 7.46 -0.40 20.83
N LEU A 306 8.78 -0.28 20.63
CA LEU A 306 9.70 -1.40 20.76
C LEU A 306 9.72 -1.92 22.21
N LYS A 307 9.83 -1.03 23.20
CA LYS A 307 9.80 -1.39 24.62
C LYS A 307 8.52 -2.13 25.02
N ASP A 308 7.37 -1.66 24.56
CA ASP A 308 6.06 -2.26 24.82
C ASP A 308 5.98 -3.68 24.25
N ASN A 309 6.66 -3.92 23.13
CA ASN A 309 6.78 -5.23 22.48
C ASN A 309 7.98 -6.05 22.98
N GLY A 310 8.64 -5.64 24.06
CA GLY A 310 9.80 -6.34 24.63
C GLY A 310 11.00 -6.36 23.68
N LYS A 311 11.08 -5.42 22.75
CA LYS A 311 12.19 -5.21 21.82
C LYS A 311 13.01 -4.03 22.32
N PHE A 312 14.28 -4.27 22.58
CA PHE A 312 15.23 -3.21 22.84
C PHE A 312 16.28 -3.26 21.75
N LEU A 313 16.40 -2.18 20.99
CA LEU A 313 17.49 -2.03 20.02
C LEU A 313 18.84 -1.85 20.72
N PHE A 314 18.83 -1.32 21.96
CA PHE A 314 20.03 -1.14 22.76
C PHE A 314 19.72 -1.47 24.23
N PRO A 315 20.47 -2.37 24.89
CA PRO A 315 20.33 -2.56 26.33
C PRO A 315 20.69 -1.23 27.02
N ASN A 316 19.79 -0.74 27.90
CA ASN A 316 19.95 0.51 28.65
C ASN A 316 21.42 0.80 28.98
N THR A 317 22.00 1.77 28.27
CA THR A 317 23.34 2.29 28.51
C THR A 317 23.36 3.19 29.73
#